data_AF-A0A2T7KGZ2-F1
#
_entry.id   AF-A0A2T7KGZ2-F1
#
_cell.length_a   1.000
_cell.length_b   1.000
_cell.length_c   1.000
_cell.angle_alpha   90.00
_cell.angle_beta   90.00
_cell.angle_gamma   90.00
#
_symmetry.space_group_name_H-M   'P 1'
#
loop_
_entity.id
_entity.type
_entity.pdbx_description
1 polymer ?
#
loop_
_entity_poly.entity_id
_entity_poly.type
_entity_poly.pdbx_seq_one_letter_code
_entity_poly.pdbx_strand_id
1 'polypeptide(L)' 'MSAGRPLTKAERKKMNRAEHERKIKQDLIAQHGNDLGTFYYWLRIANIRGTQAYRDGDTEFIREVALALHNVYSRHSGG' A
#
# COMPACT_ATOMS: atom_id res chain seq x y z
N MET A 1 -19.35 14.55 7.34
CA MET A 1 -18.31 15.33 8.06
C MET A 1 -18.80 15.50 9.50
N SER A 2 -18.13 14.92 10.49
CA SER A 2 -18.57 15.04 11.90
C SER A 2 -18.05 16.37 12.45
N ALA A 3 -18.98 17.29 12.70
CA ALA A 3 -18.75 18.61 13.25
C ALA A 3 -18.06 18.58 14.63
N GLY A 4 -16.97 19.34 14.78
CA GLY A 4 -16.44 19.92 16.03
C GLY A 4 -16.02 19.03 17.20
N ARG A 5 -16.43 17.76 17.24
CA ARG A 5 -16.10 16.87 18.37
C ARG A 5 -14.63 16.44 18.31
N PRO A 6 -13.92 16.37 19.44
CA PRO A 6 -12.58 15.79 19.49
C PRO A 6 -12.58 14.37 18.93
N LEU A 7 -11.56 14.03 18.13
CA LEU A 7 -11.40 12.68 17.61
C LEU A 7 -11.30 11.68 18.75
N THR A 8 -12.08 10.61 18.67
CA THR A 8 -11.92 9.43 19.52
C THR A 8 -10.55 8.80 19.31
N LYS A 9 -10.10 7.97 20.27
CA LYS A 9 -8.83 7.24 20.18
C LYS A 9 -8.74 6.38 18.90
N ALA A 10 -9.85 5.75 18.50
CA ALA A 10 -9.92 4.93 17.29
C ALA A 10 -9.79 5.77 16.02
N GLU A 11 -10.47 6.91 15.94
CA GLU A 11 -10.39 7.84 14.80
C GLU A 11 -8.99 8.44 14.68
N ARG A 12 -8.38 8.87 15.80
CA ARG A 12 -7.00 9.36 15.82
C ARG A 12 -6.00 8.29 15.36
N LYS A 13 -6.17 7.04 15.81
CA LYS A 13 -5.33 5.92 15.35
C LYS A 13 -5.48 5.69 13.84
N LYS A 14 -6.70 5.79 13.29
CA LYS A 14 -6.95 5.64 11.85
C LYS A 14 -6.32 6.78 11.06
N MET A 15 -6.45 8.02 11.54
CA MET A 15 -5.86 9.21 10.94
C MET A 15 -4.34 9.14 10.93
N ASN A 16 -3.71 8.83 12.07
CA ASN A 16 -2.26 8.69 12.17
C ASN A 16 -1.71 7.59 11.24
N ARG A 17 -2.44 6.48 11.08
CA ARG A 17 -2.07 5.44 10.10
C ARG A 17 -2.15 5.97 8.67
N ALA A 18 -3.22 6.69 8.32
CA ALA A 18 -3.36 7.27 6.99
C ALA A 18 -2.27 8.30 6.68
N GLU A 19 -1.91 9.15 7.64
CA GLU A 19 -0.81 10.11 7.52
C GLU A 19 0.54 9.42 7.38
N HIS A 20 0.79 8.39 8.18
CA HIS A 20 2.01 7.59 8.09
C HIS A 20 2.15 6.93 6.71
N GLU A 21 1.08 6.33 6.19
CA GLU A 21 1.06 5.72 4.87
C GLU A 21 1.26 6.76 3.75
N ARG A 22 0.68 7.96 3.90
CA ARG A 22 0.90 9.07 2.96
C ARG A 22 2.37 9.50 2.94
N LYS A 23 2.99 9.62 4.10
CA LYS A 23 4.41 9.98 4.21
C LYS A 23 5.30 8.94 3.52
N ILE A 24 5.09 7.65 3.78
CA ILE A 24 5.87 6.58 3.13
C ILE A 24 5.74 6.66 1.60
N LYS A 25 4.53 6.88 1.07
CA LYS A 25 4.34 7.06 -0.37
C LYS A 25 5.13 8.25 -0.90
N GLN A 26 5.11 9.38 -0.21
CA GLN A 26 5.83 10.59 -0.61
C GLN A 26 7.35 10.38 -0.57
N ASP A 27 7.86 9.71 0.47
CA ASP A 27 9.29 9.42 0.61
C ASP A 27 9.78 8.51 -0.53
N LEU A 28 9.00 7.49 -0.89
CA LEU A 28 9.31 6.60 -2.03
C LEU A 28 9.29 7.33 -3.37
N ILE A 29 8.32 8.21 -3.59
CA ILE A 29 8.26 9.06 -4.79
C ILE A 29 9.46 10.02 -4.85
N ALA A 30 9.84 10.62 -3.71
CA ALA A 30 10.97 11.53 -3.64
C ALA A 30 12.31 10.81 -3.97
N GLN A 31 12.46 9.55 -3.54
CA GLN A 31 13.69 8.78 -3.75
C GLN A 31 13.81 8.19 -5.17
N HIS A 32 12.69 7.80 -5.78
CA HIS A 32 12.70 6.99 -7.00
C HIS A 32 12.03 7.64 -8.20
N GLY A 33 11.49 8.85 -8.04
CA GLY A 33 10.60 9.48 -9.01
C GLY A 33 9.17 8.95 -8.91
N ASN A 34 8.25 9.64 -9.59
CA ASN A 34 6.81 9.41 -9.44
C ASN A 34 6.38 7.96 -9.71
N ASP A 35 6.85 7.39 -10.82
CA ASP A 35 6.35 6.10 -11.30
C ASP A 35 6.94 4.95 -10.48
N LEU A 36 8.28 4.90 -10.37
CA LEU A 36 8.98 3.86 -9.62
C LEU A 36 8.71 3.94 -8.12
N GLY A 37 8.60 5.14 -7.55
CA GLY A 37 8.21 5.32 -6.15
C GLY A 37 6.77 4.88 -5.88
N THR A 38 5.86 5.15 -6.81
CA THR A 38 4.48 4.63 -6.73
C THR A 38 4.45 3.11 -6.80
N PHE A 39 5.24 2.49 -7.69
CA PHE A 39 5.37 1.04 -7.78
C PHE A 39 5.83 0.42 -6.46
N TYR A 40 6.91 0.93 -5.85
CA TYR A 40 7.40 0.42 -4.57
C TYR A 40 6.38 0.56 -3.44
N TYR A 41 5.60 1.65 -3.45
CA TYR A 41 4.52 1.82 -2.49
C TYR A 41 3.45 0.71 -2.63
N TRP A 42 3.03 0.41 -3.87
CA TRP A 42 2.09 -0.69 -4.14
C TRP A 42 2.64 -2.04 -3.73
N LEU A 43 3.92 -2.31 -4.00
CA LEU A 43 4.59 -3.54 -3.59
C LEU A 43 4.57 -3.72 -2.06
N ARG A 44 4.80 -2.65 -1.30
CA ARG A 44 4.70 -2.68 0.17
C ARG A 44 3.29 -3.01 0.64
N ILE A 45 2.26 -2.37 0.08
CA ILE A 45 0.86 -2.65 0.44
C ILE A 45 0.48 -4.08 0.11
N ALA A 46 0.89 -4.57 -1.06
CA ALA A 46 0.71 -5.95 -1.48
C ALA A 46 1.37 -6.93 -0.52
N ASN A 47 2.59 -6.66 -0.05
CA ASN A 47 3.29 -7.52 0.91
C ASN A 47 2.56 -7.58 2.27
N ILE A 48 2.13 -6.43 2.81
CA ILE A 48 1.39 -6.37 4.08
C ILE A 48 0.08 -7.15 3.99
N ARG A 49 -0.71 -6.91 2.93
CA ARG A 49 -2.00 -7.58 2.73
C ARG A 49 -1.82 -9.05 2.37
N GLY A 50 -0.83 -9.38 1.55
CA GLY A 50 -0.49 -10.74 1.16
C GLY A 50 -0.01 -11.57 2.36
N THR A 51 0.78 -10.99 3.26
CA THR A 51 1.18 -11.67 4.51
C THR A 51 -0.01 -11.95 5.41
N GLN A 52 -0.98 -11.02 5.47
CA GLN A 52 -2.21 -11.23 6.23
C GLN A 52 -3.07 -12.32 5.58
N ALA A 53 -3.34 -12.24 4.28
CA ALA A 53 -4.07 -13.24 3.51
C ALA A 53 -3.43 -14.64 3.57
N TYR A 54 -2.09 -14.71 3.53
CA TYR A 54 -1.34 -15.96 3.70
C TYR A 54 -1.58 -16.60 5.07
N ARG A 55 -1.55 -15.80 6.14
CA ARG A 55 -1.90 -16.27 7.49
C ARG A 55 -3.35 -16.71 7.58
N ASP A 56 -4.22 -16.07 6.82
CA ASP A 56 -5.66 -16.36 6.77
C ASP A 56 -5.99 -17.52 5.78
N GLY A 57 -4.99 -18.09 5.08
CA GLY A 57 -5.16 -19.22 4.16
C GLY A 57 -5.71 -18.87 2.77
N ASP A 58 -5.82 -17.59 2.42
CA ASP A 58 -6.40 -17.11 1.16
C ASP A 58 -5.36 -17.13 0.03
N THR A 59 -5.19 -18.32 -0.55
CA THR A 59 -4.25 -18.57 -1.65
C THR A 59 -4.67 -17.94 -2.98
N GLU A 60 -5.97 -17.66 -3.18
CA GLU A 60 -6.50 -17.04 -4.39
C GLU A 60 -6.10 -15.58 -4.47
N PHE A 61 -6.30 -14.83 -3.38
CA PHE A 61 -5.88 -13.43 -3.30
C PHE A 61 -4.37 -13.26 -3.50
N ILE A 62 -3.55 -14.17 -2.96
CA ILE A 62 -2.09 -14.13 -3.14
C ILE A 62 -1.71 -14.26 -4.62
N ARG A 63 -2.39 -15.17 -5.35
CA ARG A 63 -2.15 -15.37 -6.79
C ARG A 63 -2.52 -14.12 -7.59
N GLU A 64 -3.66 -13.52 -7.32
CA GLU A 64 -4.09 -12.30 -8.01
C GLU A 64 -3.13 -11.13 -7.79
N VAL A 65 -2.69 -10.94 -6.54
CA VAL A 65 -1.73 -9.88 -6.19
C VAL A 65 -0.38 -10.10 -6.88
N ALA A 66 0.12 -11.34 -6.91
CA ALA A 66 1.37 -11.67 -7.58
C ALA A 66 1.31 -11.39 -9.10
N LEU A 67 0.20 -11.76 -9.75
CA LEU A 67 -0.03 -11.48 -11.17
C LEU A 67 -0.09 -9.97 -11.46
N ALA A 68 -0.78 -9.20 -10.62
CA ALA A 68 -0.87 -7.76 -10.76
C ALA A 68 0.51 -7.08 -10.64
N LEU A 69 1.32 -7.49 -9.66
CA LEU A 69 2.68 -6.99 -9.48
C LEU A 69 3.58 -7.35 -10.67
N HIS A 70 3.51 -8.59 -11.16
CA HIS A 70 4.28 -9.03 -12.32
C HIS A 70 3.93 -8.23 -13.59
N ASN A 71 2.64 -7.93 -13.81
CA ASN A 71 2.20 -7.11 -14.93
C ASN A 71 2.69 -5.66 -14.86
N VAL A 72 2.89 -5.10 -13.67
CA VAL A 72 3.49 -3.77 -13.53
C VAL A 72 4.99 -3.83 -13.75
N TYR A 73 5.65 -4.83 -13.17
CA TYR A 73 7.09 -5.02 -13.35
C TYR A 73 7.47 -5.22 -14.83
N SER A 74 6.80 -6.12 -15.55
CA SER A 74 7.06 -6.40 -16.98
C SER A 74 6.91 -5.17 -17.87
N ARG A 75 5.90 -4.33 -17.61
CA ARG A 75 5.71 -3.06 -18.31
C ARG A 75 6.85 -2.07 -18.07
N HIS A 76 7.46 -2.08 -16.88
CA HIS A 76 8.58 -1.19 -16.55
C HIS A 76 9.94 -1.75 -16.96
N SER A 77 10.11 -3.07 -17.03
CA SER A 77 11.38 -3.71 -17.42
C SER A 77 11.57 -3.84 -18.94
N GLY A 78 10.64 -3.32 -19.75
CA GLY A 78 10.76 -3.30 -21.21
C GLY A 78 10.56 -4.67 -21.87
N GLY A 79 9.36 -5.25 -21.71
CA GLY A 79 8.92 -6.38 -22.54
C GLY A 79 8.96 -6.06 -24.04
#